data_AF-A0A416JU81-F1
#
_entry.id   AF-A0A416JU81-F1
#
_cell.length_a   1.000
_cell.length_b   1.000
_cell.length_c   1.000
_cell.angle_alpha   90.00
_cell.angle_beta   90.00
_cell.angle_gamma   90.00
#
_symmetry.space_group_name_H-M   'P 1'
#
loop_
_entity.id
_entity.type
_entity.pdbx_description
1 polymer ?
#
loop_
_entity_poly.entity_id
_entity_poly.type
_entity_poly.pdbx_seq_one_letter_code
_entity_poly.pdbx_strand_id
1 'polypeptide(L)'
;MVCKTKFHRPHGHAVQLLERIKHYLCDDRITFVFSVNLSELQHTIKHFYGNTFDGCRYLDRFFDMRLSLPPADKNAFYREMGLESNYGLERVSRRVIDTYNMELREAGRFYKQVKIAAYEPTHGSVKWDFSFLDGEAKHFMLMFIVPILIGLKMVDISLYDAFVTGKNSKPLMDVYLNSQLETWVVSKLLNRDESLEKEEGKRLITVEQKLNDLYEAIFVTEYANRANGVIMGKCEFDERSRLFVKMIESQLSPYADYEVE
;
A
#
# COMPACT_ATOMS: atom_id res chain seq x y z
N MET A 1 36.64 1.72 -4.58
CA MET A 1 35.64 1.98 -5.65
C MET A 1 34.42 1.12 -5.34
N VAL A 2 33.33 1.70 -4.84
CA VAL A 2 32.12 0.93 -4.49
C VAL A 2 31.25 0.79 -5.74
N CYS A 3 31.33 -0.35 -6.39
CA CYS A 3 30.52 -0.64 -7.58
C CYS A 3 29.14 -1.16 -7.14
N LYS A 4 28.21 -0.27 -6.79
CA LYS A 4 26.79 -0.63 -6.59
C LYS A 4 26.16 -0.94 -7.94
N THR A 5 26.13 -2.20 -8.34
CA THR A 5 25.36 -2.66 -9.50
C THR A 5 24.13 -3.43 -9.02
N LYS A 6 22.94 -2.90 -9.33
CA LYS A 6 21.64 -3.53 -9.03
C LYS A 6 21.25 -4.35 -10.27
N PHE A 7 21.23 -5.67 -10.17
CA PHE A 7 20.87 -6.55 -11.29
C PHE A 7 19.35 -6.56 -11.51
N HIS A 8 18.87 -6.12 -12.67
CA HIS A 8 17.46 -6.15 -13.07
C HIS A 8 17.29 -6.63 -14.54
N ARG A 9 17.52 -7.93 -14.80
CA ARG A 9 17.29 -8.74 -16.03
C ARG A 9 18.11 -8.42 -17.31
N PRO A 10 18.27 -9.35 -18.31
CA PRO A 10 17.93 -10.78 -18.38
C PRO A 10 19.17 -11.72 -18.44
N HIS A 11 18.88 -13.01 -18.47
CA HIS A 11 19.70 -14.19 -18.20
C HIS A 11 21.00 -14.30 -19.04
N GLY A 12 22.10 -13.76 -18.51
CA GLY A 12 23.44 -13.89 -19.10
C GLY A 12 24.40 -12.78 -18.68
N HIS A 13 23.88 -11.59 -18.37
CA HIS A 13 24.70 -10.42 -18.02
C HIS A 13 25.43 -10.57 -16.69
N ALA A 14 24.82 -11.22 -15.68
CA ALA A 14 25.45 -11.45 -14.39
C ALA A 14 26.66 -12.38 -14.50
N VAL A 15 26.52 -13.49 -15.23
CA VAL A 15 27.61 -14.45 -15.45
C VAL A 15 28.72 -13.81 -16.29
N GLN A 16 28.38 -13.11 -17.38
CA GLN A 16 29.36 -12.40 -18.20
C GLN A 16 30.07 -11.28 -17.43
N LEU A 17 29.38 -10.57 -16.53
CA LEU A 17 30.00 -9.57 -15.68
C LEU A 17 30.99 -10.22 -14.71
N LEU A 18 30.59 -11.30 -14.03
CA LEU A 18 31.46 -12.05 -13.13
C LEU A 18 32.74 -12.52 -13.85
N GLU A 19 32.61 -13.08 -15.06
CA GLU A 19 33.75 -13.49 -15.87
C GLU A 19 34.64 -12.31 -16.30
N ARG A 20 34.05 -11.15 -16.65
CA ARG A 20 34.82 -9.95 -17.03
C ARG A 20 35.57 -9.33 -15.85
N ILE A 21 34.95 -9.30 -14.65
CA ILE A 21 35.57 -8.69 -13.47
C ILE A 21 36.54 -9.62 -12.74
N LYS A 22 36.55 -10.91 -13.10
CA LYS A 22 37.40 -11.96 -12.49
C LYS A 22 38.86 -11.55 -12.35
N HIS A 23 39.42 -10.91 -13.38
CA HIS A 23 40.83 -10.48 -13.35
C HIS A 23 41.10 -9.35 -12.36
N TYR A 24 40.09 -8.52 -12.05
CA TYR A 24 40.20 -7.45 -11.08
C TYR A 24 39.95 -7.94 -9.64
N LEU A 25 39.23 -9.05 -9.45
CA LEU A 25 38.97 -9.64 -8.14
C LEU A 25 40.23 -10.17 -7.45
N CYS A 26 41.30 -10.42 -8.20
CA CYS A 26 42.58 -10.93 -7.66
C CYS A 26 43.60 -9.81 -7.36
N ASP A 27 43.24 -8.53 -7.50
CA ASP A 27 44.13 -7.41 -7.13
C ASP A 27 43.93 -7.05 -5.66
N ASP A 28 44.93 -7.33 -4.82
CA ASP A 28 44.91 -7.09 -3.37
C ASP A 28 44.68 -5.62 -2.97
N ARG A 29 44.80 -4.68 -3.92
CA ARG A 29 44.54 -3.25 -3.69
C ARG A 29 43.06 -2.89 -3.80
N ILE A 30 42.21 -3.82 -4.23
CA ILE A 30 40.79 -3.55 -4.53
C ILE A 30 39.90 -4.55 -3.81
N THR A 31 39.16 -4.08 -2.81
CA THR A 31 38.09 -4.87 -2.17
C THR A 31 36.77 -4.70 -2.92
N PHE A 32 36.19 -5.81 -3.35
CA PHE A 32 34.85 -5.85 -3.95
C PHE A 32 33.80 -6.25 -2.92
N VAL A 33 32.70 -5.50 -2.87
CA VAL A 33 31.55 -5.82 -2.03
C VAL A 33 30.33 -5.98 -2.93
N PHE A 34 29.73 -7.16 -2.89
CA PHE A 34 28.56 -7.51 -3.68
C PHE A 34 27.33 -7.67 -2.78
N SER A 35 26.18 -7.18 -3.26
CA SER A 35 24.87 -7.49 -2.70
C SER A 35 24.09 -8.28 -3.75
N VAL A 36 24.00 -9.59 -3.54
CA VAL A 36 23.41 -10.53 -4.52
C VAL A 36 22.46 -11.48 -3.82
N ASN A 37 21.40 -11.87 -4.54
CA ASN A 37 20.61 -13.03 -4.15
C ASN A 37 21.32 -14.29 -4.70
N LEU A 38 21.95 -15.06 -3.80
CA LEU A 38 22.75 -16.23 -4.17
C LEU A 38 21.90 -17.34 -4.80
N SER A 39 20.64 -17.53 -4.39
CA SER A 39 19.79 -18.58 -4.97
C SER A 39 19.45 -18.28 -6.43
N GLU A 40 19.00 -17.06 -6.72
CA GLU A 40 18.71 -16.59 -8.08
C GLU A 40 19.94 -16.61 -8.98
N LEU A 41 21.10 -16.22 -8.43
CA LEU A 41 22.36 -16.25 -9.17
C LEU A 41 22.79 -17.68 -9.48
N GLN A 42 22.62 -18.62 -8.53
CA GLN A 42 22.87 -20.04 -8.76
C GLN A 42 21.95 -20.61 -9.84
N HIS A 43 20.66 -20.28 -9.82
CA HIS A 43 19.71 -20.69 -10.87
C HIS A 43 20.12 -20.16 -12.25
N THR A 44 20.59 -18.91 -12.31
CA THR A 44 21.08 -18.31 -13.56
C THR A 44 22.33 -19.03 -14.08
N ILE A 45 23.27 -19.37 -13.20
CA ILE A 45 24.50 -20.11 -13.57
C ILE A 45 24.15 -21.52 -14.07
N LYS A 46 23.25 -22.23 -13.37
CA LYS A 46 22.75 -23.54 -13.80
C LYS A 46 22.08 -23.47 -15.17
N HIS A 47 21.24 -22.47 -15.41
CA HIS A 47 20.62 -22.31 -16.72
C HIS A 47 21.66 -22.03 -17.83
N PHE A 48 22.73 -21.29 -17.53
CA PHE A 48 23.76 -20.95 -18.51
C PHE A 48 24.73 -22.09 -18.84
N TYR A 49 25.17 -22.86 -17.84
CA TYR A 49 26.16 -23.94 -17.99
C TYR A 49 25.55 -25.35 -18.05
N GLY A 50 24.23 -25.48 -17.81
CA GLY A 50 23.48 -26.73 -17.82
C GLY A 50 22.87 -27.07 -16.45
N ASN A 51 21.66 -27.63 -16.43
CA ASN A 51 20.90 -27.86 -15.18
C ASN A 51 21.61 -28.77 -14.16
N THR A 52 22.52 -29.63 -14.62
CA THR A 52 23.35 -30.51 -13.79
C THR A 52 24.63 -29.84 -13.28
N PHE A 53 24.92 -28.61 -13.72
CA PHE A 53 26.10 -27.86 -13.32
C PHE A 53 26.01 -27.40 -11.87
N ASP A 54 27.12 -27.52 -11.14
CA ASP A 54 27.18 -27.06 -9.75
C ASP A 54 27.43 -25.54 -9.69
N GLY A 55 26.35 -24.78 -9.85
CA GLY A 55 26.39 -23.33 -9.73
C GLY A 55 26.79 -22.84 -8.33
N CYS A 56 26.66 -23.65 -7.27
CA CYS A 56 27.05 -23.25 -5.92
C CYS A 56 28.57 -23.23 -5.78
N ARG A 57 29.24 -24.31 -6.20
CA ARG A 57 30.71 -24.39 -6.22
C ARG A 57 31.36 -23.43 -7.20
N TYR A 58 30.68 -23.12 -8.31
CA TYR A 58 31.19 -22.12 -9.25
C TYR A 58 31.25 -20.73 -8.61
N LEU A 59 30.30 -20.37 -7.75
CA LEU A 59 30.27 -19.08 -7.03
C LEU A 59 31.43 -18.92 -6.04
N ASP A 60 31.98 -20.00 -5.49
CA ASP A 60 33.15 -19.94 -4.59
C ASP A 60 34.39 -19.32 -5.26
N ARG A 61 34.43 -19.28 -6.61
CA ARG A 61 35.53 -18.64 -7.35
C ARG A 61 35.50 -17.11 -7.31
N PHE A 62 34.39 -16.52 -6.86
CA PHE A 62 34.16 -15.07 -6.89
C PHE A 62 33.93 -14.46 -5.51
N PHE A 63 33.66 -15.28 -4.48
CA PHE A 63 33.30 -14.79 -3.15
C PHE A 63 34.14 -15.48 -2.07
N ASP A 64 35.15 -14.78 -1.57
CA ASP A 64 35.99 -15.25 -0.46
C ASP A 64 35.23 -15.29 0.86
N MET A 65 34.30 -14.35 1.06
CA MET A 65 33.46 -14.24 2.24
C MET A 65 31.99 -14.09 1.85
N ARG A 66 31.13 -14.83 2.55
CA ARG A 66 29.67 -14.75 2.41
C ARG A 66 29.08 -14.27 3.73
N LEU A 67 28.46 -13.10 3.72
CA LEU A 67 27.79 -12.51 4.87
C LEU A 67 26.28 -12.52 4.62
N SER A 68 25.52 -13.06 5.57
CA SER A 68 24.06 -12.95 5.57
C SER A 68 23.64 -11.71 6.34
N LEU A 69 22.78 -10.90 5.73
CA LEU A 69 22.19 -9.76 6.43
C LEU A 69 21.19 -10.28 7.48
N PRO A 70 21.13 -9.68 8.68
CA PRO A 70 20.08 -9.99 9.63
C PRO A 70 18.71 -9.65 9.02
N PRO A 71 17.63 -10.31 9.46
CA PRO A 71 16.28 -9.95 9.03
C PRO A 71 16.01 -8.49 9.40
N ALA A 72 15.37 -7.77 8.49
CA ALA A 72 15.05 -6.37 8.71
C ALA A 72 13.97 -6.23 9.80
N ASP A 73 14.17 -5.29 10.71
CA ASP A 73 13.16 -4.93 11.72
C ASP A 73 12.06 -4.08 11.06
N LYS A 74 10.92 -4.72 10.80
CA LYS A 74 9.76 -4.07 10.19
C LYS A 74 9.22 -2.93 11.06
N ASN A 75 9.23 -3.07 12.38
CA ASN A 75 8.70 -2.06 13.29
C ASN A 75 9.60 -0.83 13.32
N ALA A 76 10.92 -1.02 13.36
CA ALA A 76 11.87 0.09 13.25
C ALA A 76 11.67 0.85 11.92
N PHE A 77 11.50 0.11 10.82
CA PHE A 77 11.24 0.70 9.50
C PHE A 77 9.93 1.50 9.44
N TYR A 78 8.82 0.95 9.96
CA TYR A 78 7.54 1.66 9.99
C TYR A 78 7.58 2.90 10.88
N ARG A 79 8.32 2.86 11.99
CA ARG A 79 8.54 4.02 12.87
C ARG A 79 9.31 5.12 12.15
N GLU A 80 10.40 4.77 11.44
CA GLU A 80 11.19 5.73 10.66
C GLU A 80 10.38 6.38 9.54
N MET A 81 9.46 5.62 8.92
CA MET A 81 8.52 6.16 7.93
C MET A 81 7.41 7.04 8.53
N GLY A 82 7.19 7.04 9.85
CA GLY A 82 6.10 7.76 10.49
C GLY A 82 4.74 7.05 10.44
N LEU A 83 4.70 5.73 10.15
CA LEU A 83 3.47 4.92 10.12
C LEU A 83 2.91 4.57 11.51
N GLU A 84 3.58 4.96 12.60
CA GLU A 84 3.12 4.73 13.98
C GLU A 84 2.33 5.91 14.56
N SER A 85 1.80 6.79 13.71
CA SER A 85 0.98 7.92 14.11
C SER A 85 -0.40 7.48 14.65
N ASN A 86 -1.04 8.36 15.44
CA ASN A 86 -2.42 8.17 15.91
C ASN A 86 -3.48 8.63 14.89
N TYR A 87 -3.08 9.23 13.77
CA TYR A 87 -4.00 9.65 12.72
C TYR A 87 -4.52 8.43 11.94
N GLY A 88 -5.71 8.57 11.37
CA GLY A 88 -6.34 7.44 10.69
C GLY A 88 -5.64 6.98 9.45
N LEU A 89 -5.04 7.93 8.71
CA LEU A 89 -4.38 7.65 7.45
C LEU A 89 -3.25 6.63 7.64
N GLU A 90 -2.41 6.80 8.66
CA GLU A 90 -1.29 5.90 8.97
C GLU A 90 -1.77 4.57 9.50
N ARG A 91 -2.78 4.57 10.39
CA ARG A 91 -3.35 3.33 10.92
C ARG A 91 -3.95 2.47 9.82
N VAL A 92 -4.69 3.08 8.89
CA VAL A 92 -5.25 2.41 7.70
C VAL A 92 -4.13 1.97 6.77
N SER A 93 -3.12 2.82 6.52
CA SER A 93 -1.98 2.48 5.66
C SER A 93 -1.21 1.27 6.18
N ARG A 94 -0.94 1.20 7.49
CA ARG A 94 -0.31 0.04 8.13
C ARG A 94 -1.17 -1.21 7.96
N ARG A 95 -2.49 -1.09 8.14
CA ARG A 95 -3.41 -2.21 7.93
C ARG A 95 -3.43 -2.70 6.48
N VAL A 96 -3.36 -1.80 5.49
CA VAL A 96 -3.26 -2.16 4.06
C VAL A 96 -1.95 -2.91 3.77
N ILE A 97 -0.81 -2.42 4.29
CA ILE A 97 0.50 -3.09 4.17
C ILE A 97 0.43 -4.53 4.70
N ASP A 98 -0.15 -4.72 5.88
CA ASP A 98 -0.28 -6.03 6.50
C ASP A 98 -1.25 -6.95 5.74
N THR A 99 -2.38 -6.42 5.28
CA THR A 99 -3.43 -7.18 4.58
C THR A 99 -2.92 -7.77 3.27
N TYR A 100 -2.10 -7.02 2.53
CA TYR A 100 -1.52 -7.46 1.25
C TYR A 100 -0.07 -7.97 1.36
N ASN A 101 0.44 -8.15 2.59
CA ASN A 101 1.78 -8.65 2.88
C ASN A 101 2.90 -7.96 2.06
N MET A 102 2.84 -6.63 1.97
CA MET A 102 3.79 -5.86 1.17
C MET A 102 5.23 -6.00 1.71
N GLU A 103 6.20 -6.15 0.82
CA GLU A 103 7.61 -6.07 1.19
C GLU A 103 8.00 -4.65 1.65
N LEU A 104 9.08 -4.48 2.40
CA LEU A 104 9.52 -3.15 2.90
C LEU A 104 9.64 -2.10 1.80
N ARG A 105 10.15 -2.50 0.63
CA ARG A 105 10.31 -1.60 -0.52
C ARG A 105 8.96 -1.22 -1.13
N GLU A 106 8.00 -2.13 -1.10
CA GLU A 106 6.63 -1.90 -1.57
C GLU A 106 5.90 -0.99 -0.59
N ALA A 107 5.92 -1.31 0.70
CA ALA A 107 5.37 -0.47 1.77
C ALA A 107 5.93 0.96 1.72
N GLY A 108 7.25 1.11 1.51
CA GLY A 108 7.92 2.40 1.30
C GLY A 108 7.34 3.22 0.14
N ARG A 109 7.15 2.60 -1.03
CA ARG A 109 6.57 3.28 -2.19
C ARG A 109 5.09 3.57 -1.98
N PHE A 110 4.35 2.61 -1.48
CA PHE A 110 2.92 2.71 -1.20
C PHE A 110 2.64 3.91 -0.29
N TYR A 111 3.27 3.94 0.89
CA TYR A 111 3.00 4.99 1.86
C TYR A 111 3.44 6.36 1.36
N LYS A 112 4.53 6.45 0.59
CA LYS A 112 4.90 7.71 -0.09
C LYS A 112 3.77 8.21 -1.00
N GLN A 113 3.14 7.34 -1.78
CA GLN A 113 2.02 7.72 -2.65
C GLN A 113 0.77 8.12 -1.85
N VAL A 114 0.51 7.45 -0.73
CA VAL A 114 -0.55 7.85 0.21
C VAL A 114 -0.27 9.23 0.78
N LYS A 115 0.98 9.50 1.17
CA LYS A 115 1.36 10.80 1.73
C LYS A 115 1.11 11.93 0.74
N ILE A 116 1.58 11.76 -0.49
CA ILE A 116 1.35 12.71 -1.58
C ILE A 116 -0.14 12.95 -1.77
N ALA A 117 -0.95 11.90 -1.79
CA ALA A 117 -2.36 12.01 -2.14
C ALA A 117 -3.26 12.59 -1.03
N ALA A 118 -2.93 12.35 0.25
CA ALA A 118 -3.89 12.56 1.35
C ALA A 118 -3.29 13.00 2.69
N TYR A 119 -1.97 13.12 2.87
CA TYR A 119 -1.39 13.44 4.18
C TYR A 119 -1.84 14.82 4.68
N GLU A 120 -1.58 15.86 3.89
CA GLU A 120 -1.86 17.24 4.27
C GLU A 120 -3.35 17.49 4.65
N PRO A 121 -4.36 17.10 3.85
CA PRO A 121 -5.76 17.32 4.21
C PRO A 121 -6.24 16.49 5.40
N THR A 122 -5.50 15.45 5.83
CA THR A 122 -5.90 14.60 6.96
C THR A 122 -5.15 14.92 8.25
N HIS A 123 -4.19 15.85 8.22
CA HIS A 123 -3.28 16.17 9.32
C HIS A 123 -3.38 17.62 9.80
N GLY A 124 -4.61 18.06 10.14
CA GLY A 124 -4.85 19.33 10.82
C GLY A 124 -4.46 20.59 10.02
N SER A 125 -4.33 20.47 8.69
CA SER A 125 -4.03 21.61 7.83
C SER A 125 -5.19 22.62 7.84
N VAL A 126 -4.89 23.88 8.11
CA VAL A 126 -5.85 24.99 8.00
C VAL A 126 -6.22 25.32 6.56
N LYS A 127 -5.52 24.73 5.57
CA LYS A 127 -5.79 24.98 4.15
C LYS A 127 -7.07 24.30 3.66
N TRP A 128 -7.51 23.23 4.32
CA TRP A 128 -8.63 22.41 3.89
C TRP A 128 -9.74 22.43 4.93
N ASP A 129 -10.84 23.08 4.60
CA ASP A 129 -12.03 23.09 5.44
C ASP A 129 -13.00 21.99 5.00
N PHE A 130 -13.20 21.01 5.88
CA PHE A 130 -14.14 19.90 5.69
C PHE A 130 -15.41 20.05 6.55
N SER A 131 -15.66 21.22 7.13
CA SER A 131 -16.76 21.45 8.08
C SER A 131 -18.16 21.39 7.45
N PHE A 132 -18.26 21.30 6.12
CA PHE A 132 -19.52 21.08 5.40
C PHE A 132 -19.86 19.58 5.29
N LEU A 133 -21.14 19.24 5.11
CA LEU A 133 -21.61 17.83 5.01
C LEU A 133 -20.89 17.02 3.91
N ASP A 134 -20.67 17.63 2.74
CA ASP A 134 -19.90 17.01 1.66
C ASP A 134 -18.38 16.97 1.95
N GLY A 135 -17.92 17.82 2.87
CA GLY A 135 -16.55 17.85 3.37
C GLY A 135 -16.22 16.65 4.26
N GLU A 136 -17.11 16.29 5.19
CA GLU A 136 -16.93 15.12 6.06
C GLU A 136 -16.78 13.82 5.26
N ALA A 137 -17.59 13.62 4.23
CA ALA A 137 -17.47 12.46 3.34
C ALA A 137 -16.14 12.45 2.57
N LYS A 138 -15.67 13.60 2.07
CA LYS A 138 -14.37 13.73 1.39
C LYS A 138 -13.22 13.42 2.33
N HIS A 139 -13.22 14.01 3.53
CA HIS A 139 -12.20 13.75 4.55
C HIS A 139 -12.19 12.28 4.96
N PHE A 140 -13.37 11.67 5.13
CA PHE A 140 -13.52 10.24 5.37
C PHE A 140 -12.90 9.42 4.23
N MET A 141 -13.23 9.71 2.98
CA MET A 141 -12.70 8.99 1.82
C MET A 141 -11.17 9.14 1.69
N LEU A 142 -10.62 10.33 1.92
CA LEU A 142 -9.17 10.58 1.95
C LEU A 142 -8.47 9.71 3.00
N MET A 143 -9.05 9.58 4.18
CA MET A 143 -8.46 8.85 5.30
C MET A 143 -8.62 7.33 5.19
N PHE A 144 -9.79 6.85 4.76
CA PHE A 144 -10.19 5.45 4.88
C PHE A 144 -10.31 4.70 3.55
N ILE A 145 -10.47 5.39 2.42
CA ILE A 145 -10.69 4.71 1.12
C ILE A 145 -9.47 4.84 0.24
N VAL A 146 -8.86 6.02 0.17
CA VAL A 146 -7.69 6.29 -0.70
C VAL A 146 -6.50 5.36 -0.42
N PRO A 147 -6.11 5.04 0.83
CA PRO A 147 -5.02 4.08 1.06
C PRO A 147 -5.31 2.69 0.50
N ILE A 148 -6.57 2.23 0.52
CA ILE A 148 -6.95 0.93 -0.05
C ILE A 148 -6.78 0.96 -1.57
N LEU A 149 -7.22 2.04 -2.23
CA LEU A 149 -7.11 2.21 -3.68
C LEU A 149 -5.66 2.20 -4.15
N ILE A 150 -4.81 3.01 -3.51
CA ILE A 150 -3.38 3.10 -3.85
C ILE A 150 -2.69 1.75 -3.59
N GLY A 151 -3.04 1.08 -2.48
CA GLY A 151 -2.51 -0.23 -2.13
C GLY A 151 -2.86 -1.28 -3.18
N LEU A 152 -4.16 -1.41 -3.51
CA LEU A 152 -4.66 -2.32 -4.53
C LEU A 152 -3.99 -2.09 -5.89
N LYS A 153 -3.94 -0.85 -6.37
CA LYS A 153 -3.33 -0.52 -7.66
C LYS A 153 -1.86 -0.92 -7.73
N MET A 154 -1.15 -0.92 -6.60
CA MET A 154 0.25 -1.33 -6.52
C MET A 154 0.42 -2.85 -6.49
N VAL A 155 -0.46 -3.60 -5.82
CA VAL A 155 -0.30 -5.05 -5.56
C VAL A 155 -1.06 -5.94 -6.53
N ASP A 156 -2.26 -5.54 -6.95
CA ASP A 156 -3.13 -6.30 -7.84
C ASP A 156 -4.07 -5.36 -8.62
N ILE A 157 -3.67 -5.05 -9.85
CA ILE A 157 -4.44 -4.16 -10.73
C ILE A 157 -5.81 -4.74 -11.11
N SER A 158 -5.95 -6.07 -11.16
CA SER A 158 -7.23 -6.71 -11.52
C SER A 158 -8.22 -6.59 -10.36
N LEU A 159 -7.74 -6.79 -9.13
CA LEU A 159 -8.54 -6.59 -7.93
C LEU A 159 -8.92 -5.12 -7.74
N TYR A 160 -7.99 -4.19 -8.03
CA TYR A 160 -8.27 -2.76 -8.08
C TYR A 160 -9.43 -2.44 -9.04
N ASP A 161 -9.37 -2.90 -10.29
CA ASP A 161 -10.39 -2.63 -11.30
C ASP A 161 -11.75 -3.18 -10.89
N ALA A 162 -11.81 -4.39 -10.33
CA ALA A 162 -13.03 -4.97 -9.80
C ALA A 162 -13.60 -4.13 -8.63
N PHE A 163 -12.72 -3.63 -7.74
CA PHE A 163 -13.11 -2.79 -6.61
C PHE A 163 -13.72 -1.46 -7.07
N VAL A 164 -13.04 -0.70 -7.94
CA VAL A 164 -13.49 0.64 -8.35
C VAL A 164 -14.66 0.63 -9.34
N THR A 165 -14.95 -0.51 -9.95
CA THR A 165 -16.12 -0.70 -10.83
C THR A 165 -17.35 -1.23 -10.09
N GLY A 166 -17.30 -1.33 -8.76
CA GLY A 166 -18.45 -1.75 -7.94
C GLY A 166 -18.70 -3.27 -7.94
N LYS A 167 -17.74 -4.08 -8.41
CA LYS A 167 -17.93 -5.54 -8.58
C LYS A 167 -17.42 -6.37 -7.41
N ASN A 168 -16.63 -5.80 -6.52
CA ASN A 168 -15.98 -6.55 -5.45
C ASN A 168 -15.71 -5.67 -4.22
N SER A 169 -16.52 -5.80 -3.16
CA SER A 169 -16.32 -5.09 -1.89
C SER A 169 -15.25 -5.72 -1.00
N LYS A 170 -14.77 -6.93 -1.33
CA LYS A 170 -13.85 -7.72 -0.48
C LYS A 170 -12.61 -6.96 0.00
N PRO A 171 -11.92 -6.14 -0.81
CA PRO A 171 -10.80 -5.34 -0.32
C PRO A 171 -11.12 -4.41 0.86
N LEU A 172 -12.33 -3.85 0.91
CA LEU A 172 -12.78 -3.03 2.03
C LEU A 172 -12.96 -3.89 3.28
N MET A 173 -13.54 -5.08 3.11
CA MET A 173 -13.76 -6.05 4.19
C MET A 173 -12.46 -6.60 4.74
N ASP A 174 -11.55 -7.07 3.88
CA ASP A 174 -10.29 -7.67 4.30
C ASP A 174 -9.43 -6.67 5.12
N VAL A 175 -9.51 -5.37 4.78
CA VAL A 175 -8.82 -4.30 5.53
C VAL A 175 -9.49 -4.04 6.88
N TYR A 176 -10.83 -3.91 6.93
CA TYR A 176 -11.52 -3.39 8.11
C TYR A 176 -12.16 -4.43 9.03
N LEU A 177 -12.74 -5.48 8.48
CA LEU A 177 -13.44 -6.50 9.26
C LEU A 177 -12.45 -7.29 10.13
N ASN A 178 -12.80 -7.54 11.39
CA ASN A 178 -11.95 -8.18 12.40
C ASN A 178 -10.63 -7.44 12.65
N SER A 179 -10.60 -6.12 12.43
CA SER A 179 -9.42 -5.29 12.67
C SER A 179 -9.65 -4.33 13.85
N GLN A 180 -8.57 -3.80 14.42
CA GLN A 180 -8.65 -2.74 15.44
C GLN A 180 -9.24 -1.41 14.91
N LEU A 181 -9.48 -1.32 13.59
CA LEU A 181 -10.08 -0.16 12.93
C LEU A 181 -11.58 -0.30 12.76
N GLU A 182 -12.12 -1.52 12.89
CA GLU A 182 -13.49 -1.88 12.58
C GLU A 182 -14.51 -0.93 13.24
N THR A 183 -14.51 -0.90 14.58
CA THR A 183 -15.39 -0.03 15.37
C THR A 183 -15.12 1.45 15.10
N TRP A 184 -13.86 1.82 14.84
CA TRP A 184 -13.50 3.22 14.64
C TRP A 184 -14.01 3.78 13.31
N VAL A 185 -13.95 2.99 12.25
CA VAL A 185 -14.50 3.35 10.93
C VAL A 185 -16.01 3.35 10.98
N VAL A 186 -16.62 2.27 11.51
CA VAL A 186 -18.07 2.12 11.48
C VAL A 186 -18.78 3.12 12.40
N SER A 187 -18.23 3.43 13.58
CA SER A 187 -18.82 4.44 14.48
C SER A 187 -18.95 5.84 13.85
N LYS A 188 -18.11 6.17 12.85
CA LYS A 188 -18.22 7.43 12.09
C LYS A 188 -19.37 7.43 11.07
N LEU A 189 -19.87 6.25 10.71
CA LEU A 189 -20.88 6.04 9.67
C LEU A 189 -22.28 5.69 10.24
N LEU A 190 -22.38 5.34 11.52
CA LEU A 190 -23.65 5.00 12.14
C LEU A 190 -24.60 6.21 12.15
N ASN A 191 -25.82 5.99 11.67
CA ASN A 191 -26.90 6.95 11.80
C ASN A 191 -27.41 7.00 13.25
N ARG A 192 -28.18 8.05 13.59
CA ARG A 192 -28.66 8.27 14.97
C ARG A 192 -29.53 7.13 15.50
N ASP A 193 -30.23 6.47 14.59
CA ASP A 193 -31.12 5.34 14.83
C ASP A 193 -30.41 3.98 14.75
N GLU A 194 -29.09 3.93 14.55
CA GLU A 194 -28.33 2.68 14.42
C GLU A 194 -27.40 2.44 15.62
N SER A 195 -27.18 1.17 15.98
CA SER A 195 -26.14 0.76 16.92
C SER A 195 -25.53 -0.59 16.53
N LEU A 196 -24.29 -0.82 16.95
CA LEU A 196 -23.60 -2.11 16.85
C LEU A 196 -24.00 -3.06 17.99
N GLU A 197 -24.58 -2.51 19.06
CA GLU A 197 -25.06 -3.27 20.21
C GLU A 197 -26.58 -3.15 20.31
N LYS A 198 -27.19 -4.05 21.08
CA LYS A 198 -28.64 -4.00 21.31
C LYS A 198 -28.97 -2.83 22.23
N GLU A 199 -29.50 -1.77 21.66
CA GLU A 199 -29.97 -0.58 22.37
C GLU A 199 -31.46 -0.34 22.09
N GLU A 200 -32.20 0.08 23.11
CA GLU A 200 -33.63 0.37 22.99
C GLU A 200 -33.87 1.55 22.04
N GLY A 201 -34.78 1.37 21.07
CA GLY A 201 -35.10 2.40 20.07
C GLY A 201 -34.09 2.54 18.93
N LYS A 202 -33.04 1.70 18.87
CA LYS A 202 -32.08 1.68 17.76
C LYS A 202 -32.12 0.37 16.98
N ARG A 203 -31.88 0.48 15.67
CA ARG A 203 -31.69 -0.62 14.75
C ARG A 203 -30.30 -1.23 14.95
N LEU A 204 -30.26 -2.50 15.29
CA LEU A 204 -29.02 -3.27 15.36
C LEU A 204 -28.45 -3.48 13.95
N ILE A 205 -27.22 -3.04 13.72
CA ILE A 205 -26.49 -3.16 12.47
C ILE A 205 -25.17 -3.87 12.72
N THR A 206 -24.75 -4.72 11.77
CA THR A 206 -23.43 -5.35 11.82
C THR A 206 -22.39 -4.48 11.11
N VAL A 207 -21.13 -4.64 11.47
CA VAL A 207 -20.04 -3.92 10.78
C VAL A 207 -19.97 -4.32 9.32
N GLU A 208 -20.06 -5.61 9.01
CA GLU A 208 -20.08 -6.10 7.63
C GLU A 208 -21.19 -5.44 6.81
N GLN A 209 -22.40 -5.34 7.36
CA GLN A 209 -23.48 -4.63 6.69
C GLN A 209 -23.12 -3.17 6.43
N LYS A 210 -22.61 -2.45 7.43
CA LYS A 210 -22.29 -1.03 7.26
C LYS A 210 -21.14 -0.77 6.28
N LEU A 211 -20.16 -1.67 6.22
CA LEU A 211 -19.07 -1.60 5.24
C LEU A 211 -19.58 -1.90 3.81
N ASN A 212 -20.53 -2.83 3.64
CA ASN A 212 -21.16 -3.06 2.35
C ASN A 212 -21.99 -1.85 1.91
N ASP A 213 -22.80 -1.28 2.82
CA ASP A 213 -23.55 -0.05 2.54
C ASP A 213 -22.61 1.07 2.05
N LEU A 214 -21.49 1.27 2.76
CA LEU A 214 -20.47 2.26 2.39
C LEU A 214 -19.89 1.98 0.99
N TYR A 215 -19.56 0.72 0.69
CA TYR A 215 -19.05 0.33 -0.63
C TYR A 215 -20.08 0.61 -1.72
N GLU A 216 -21.34 0.27 -1.48
CA GLU A 216 -22.44 0.53 -2.41
C GLU A 216 -22.59 2.03 -2.67
N ALA A 217 -22.63 2.85 -1.61
CA ALA A 217 -22.75 4.30 -1.71
C ALA A 217 -21.59 4.96 -2.50
N ILE A 218 -20.37 4.45 -2.39
CA ILE A 218 -19.22 5.04 -3.10
C ILE A 218 -19.09 4.53 -4.54
N PHE A 219 -19.29 3.23 -4.78
CA PHE A 219 -18.88 2.59 -6.03
C PHE A 219 -20.01 2.00 -6.89
N VAL A 220 -21.17 1.70 -6.31
CA VAL A 220 -22.25 0.95 -6.97
C VAL A 220 -23.46 1.84 -7.29
N THR A 221 -23.92 2.64 -6.33
CA THR A 221 -25.16 3.42 -6.45
C THR A 221 -25.11 4.42 -7.60
N GLU A 222 -26.10 4.36 -8.49
CA GLU A 222 -26.31 5.35 -9.53
C GLU A 222 -27.24 6.45 -9.02
N TYR A 223 -26.67 7.63 -8.77
CA TYR A 223 -27.40 8.79 -8.29
C TYR A 223 -28.04 9.54 -9.46
N ALA A 224 -29.37 9.66 -9.47
CA ALA A 224 -30.08 10.38 -10.53
C ALA A 224 -29.88 11.92 -10.47
N ASN A 225 -29.63 12.47 -9.28
CA ASN A 225 -29.25 13.86 -9.02
C ASN A 225 -28.71 14.02 -7.59
N ARG A 226 -28.10 15.16 -7.26
CA ARG A 226 -27.52 15.44 -5.92
C ARG A 226 -28.50 15.32 -4.76
N ALA A 227 -29.80 15.50 -4.98
CA ALA A 227 -30.80 15.44 -3.91
C ALA A 227 -31.00 14.02 -3.35
N ASN A 228 -30.41 12.99 -3.98
CA ASN A 228 -30.55 11.59 -3.62
C ASN A 228 -29.30 11.02 -2.92
N GLY A 229 -28.46 11.88 -2.32
CA GLY A 229 -27.28 11.45 -1.56
C GLY A 229 -27.62 10.45 -0.44
N VAL A 230 -26.71 9.51 -0.18
CA VAL A 230 -26.84 8.56 0.94
C VAL A 230 -26.12 9.13 2.15
N ILE A 231 -26.86 9.31 3.25
CA ILE A 231 -26.31 9.81 4.51
C ILE A 231 -25.90 8.62 5.40
N MET A 232 -24.66 8.67 5.89
CA MET A 232 -24.12 7.72 6.86
C MET A 232 -23.40 8.49 7.97
N GLY A 233 -24.06 8.60 9.12
CA GLY A 233 -23.55 9.36 10.25
C GLY A 233 -23.49 10.84 9.91
N LYS A 234 -22.27 11.38 9.78
CA LYS A 234 -22.03 12.77 9.35
C LYS A 234 -21.63 12.89 7.87
N CYS A 235 -21.45 11.77 7.18
CA CYS A 235 -21.00 11.75 5.78
C CYS A 235 -22.19 11.71 4.84
N GLU A 236 -22.16 12.52 3.79
CA GLU A 236 -23.08 12.43 2.65
C GLU A 236 -22.33 11.95 1.42
N PHE A 237 -22.72 10.78 0.88
CA PHE A 237 -22.15 10.19 -0.33
C PHE A 237 -23.10 10.42 -1.51
N ASP A 238 -22.59 11.07 -2.56
CA ASP A 238 -23.33 11.41 -3.78
C ASP A 238 -22.59 10.95 -5.06
N GLU A 239 -23.10 11.35 -6.22
CA GLU A 239 -22.53 11.06 -7.56
C GLU A 239 -21.04 11.43 -7.72
N ARG A 240 -20.52 12.34 -6.89
CA ARG A 240 -19.13 12.81 -6.95
C ARG A 240 -18.20 11.93 -6.13
N SER A 241 -18.71 11.07 -5.25
CA SER A 241 -17.89 10.23 -4.34
C SER A 241 -16.90 9.37 -5.13
N ARG A 242 -17.37 8.65 -6.15
CA ARG A 242 -16.52 7.82 -7.02
C ARG A 242 -15.50 8.64 -7.80
N LEU A 243 -15.92 9.78 -8.33
CA LEU A 243 -15.04 10.67 -9.11
C LEU A 243 -13.95 11.29 -8.23
N PHE A 244 -14.32 11.67 -7.01
CA PHE A 244 -13.43 12.23 -6.02
C PHE A 244 -12.30 11.25 -5.69
N VAL A 245 -12.64 10.01 -5.28
CA VAL A 245 -11.58 9.03 -4.93
C VAL A 245 -10.68 8.67 -6.11
N LYS A 246 -11.22 8.62 -7.34
CA LYS A 246 -10.41 8.42 -8.56
C LYS A 246 -9.48 9.60 -8.86
N MET A 247 -9.95 10.83 -8.64
CA MET A 247 -9.12 12.03 -8.78
C MET A 247 -7.98 12.05 -7.77
N ILE A 248 -8.24 11.73 -6.49
CA ILE A 248 -7.19 11.62 -5.47
C ILE A 248 -6.17 10.54 -5.84
N GLU A 249 -6.67 9.35 -6.20
CA GLU A 249 -5.83 8.22 -6.59
C GLU A 249 -4.91 8.57 -7.76
N SER A 250 -5.40 9.29 -8.76
CA SER A 250 -4.60 9.74 -9.91
C SER A 250 -3.45 10.68 -9.54
N GLN A 251 -3.43 11.21 -8.31
CA GLN A 251 -2.51 12.24 -7.82
C GLN A 251 -2.65 13.60 -8.51
N LEU A 252 -3.61 13.76 -9.41
CA LEU A 252 -3.93 15.03 -10.08
C LEU A 252 -4.90 15.89 -9.27
N SER A 253 -5.03 15.62 -7.98
CA SER A 253 -5.94 16.33 -7.10
C SER A 253 -5.29 17.60 -6.53
N PRO A 254 -6.08 18.62 -6.13
CA PRO A 254 -5.53 19.82 -5.49
C PRO A 254 -4.94 19.54 -4.10
N TYR A 255 -5.19 18.36 -3.53
CA TYR A 255 -4.60 17.90 -2.27
C TYR A 255 -3.22 17.27 -2.43
N ALA A 256 -2.78 17.05 -3.68
CA ALA A 256 -1.53 16.37 -3.94
C ALA A 256 -0.34 17.25 -3.53
N ASP A 257 0.42 16.80 -2.55
CA ASP A 257 1.64 17.47 -2.09
C ASP A 257 2.87 16.66 -2.53
N TYR A 258 3.59 17.20 -3.51
CA TYR A 258 4.78 16.57 -4.09
C TYR A 258 6.06 16.90 -3.33
N GLU A 259 6.00 17.80 -2.34
CA GLU A 259 7.14 18.19 -1.51
C GLU A 259 7.22 17.35 -0.22
N VAL A 260 6.33 16.38 -0.05
CA VAL A 260 6.31 15.52 1.13
C VAL A 260 7.53 14.59 1.16
N GLU A 261 8.44 14.82 2.12
CA GLU A 261 9.58 13.95 2.44
C GLU A 261 9.17 12.62 3.07
#